data_AF-A0A3N5GZT4-F1
#
_entry.id   AF-A0A3N5GZT4-F1
#
_cell.length_a   1.000
_cell.length_b   1.000
_cell.length_c   1.000
_cell.angle_alpha   90.00
_cell.angle_beta   90.00
_cell.angle_gamma   90.00
#
_symmetry.space_group_name_H-M   'P 1'
#
loop_
_entity.id
_entity.type
_entity.pdbx_description
1 polymer ?
#
loop_
_entity_poly.entity_id
_entity_poly.type
_entity_poly.pdbx_seq_one_letter_code
_entity_poly.pdbx_strand_id
1 'polypeptide(L)'
;MTSSQEQRIWQHRPGSRTLLALAVAAALGGSLPESADAAGLGRLTVQSALGQPLRAEVEVTSLGRDEAASLSARLAPVEAFRQAGLEFNAALTGLRFAIDRRPNGSAVVRITSSQPINEPFVDL
;
A
#
# COMPACT_ATOMS: atom_id res chain seq x y z
N MET A 1 -34.15 -33.92 -82.46
CA MET A 1 -35.44 -34.03 -81.75
C MET A 1 -35.20 -34.83 -80.48
N THR A 2 -35.48 -34.22 -79.32
CA THR A 2 -35.56 -34.79 -77.97
C THR A 2 -34.25 -35.39 -77.42
N SER A 3 -33.85 -35.33 -76.16
CA SER A 3 -34.54 -35.10 -74.89
C SER A 3 -33.46 -34.57 -73.92
N SER A 4 -33.76 -33.53 -73.17
CA SER A 4 -34.07 -33.63 -71.73
C SER A 4 -32.84 -33.95 -70.89
N GLN A 5 -32.28 -32.95 -70.20
CA GLN A 5 -32.70 -32.69 -68.82
C GLN A 5 -32.79 -33.99 -68.03
N GLU A 6 -31.71 -34.28 -67.30
CA GLU A 6 -31.85 -34.90 -65.99
C GLU A 6 -30.84 -34.26 -65.04
N GLN A 7 -31.30 -33.22 -64.36
CA GLN A 7 -30.74 -32.83 -63.08
C GLN A 7 -31.14 -33.87 -62.03
N ARG A 8 -30.16 -34.49 -61.38
CA ARG A 8 -30.36 -35.11 -60.06
C ARG A 8 -29.20 -34.75 -59.14
N ILE A 9 -29.38 -33.63 -58.44
CA ILE A 9 -29.19 -33.49 -57.00
C ILE A 9 -28.85 -34.82 -56.28
N TRP A 10 -27.72 -34.87 -55.55
CA TRP A 10 -27.65 -35.07 -54.10
C TRP A 10 -26.18 -35.07 -53.62
N GLN A 11 -25.98 -34.25 -52.60
CA GLN A 11 -24.84 -34.01 -51.73
C GLN A 11 -24.02 -35.26 -51.35
N HIS A 12 -22.72 -35.09 -51.01
CA HIS A 12 -22.18 -35.53 -49.70
C HIS A 12 -20.76 -35.00 -49.39
N ARG A 13 -20.68 -34.26 -48.27
CA ARG A 13 -19.60 -34.13 -47.26
C ARG A 13 -18.22 -33.59 -47.66
N PRO A 14 -17.85 -32.35 -47.25
CA PRO A 14 -16.44 -32.00 -47.09
C PRO A 14 -15.92 -32.60 -45.78
N GLY A 15 -15.25 -33.74 -45.89
CA GLY A 15 -14.32 -34.19 -44.87
C GLY A 15 -13.00 -33.44 -45.00
N SER A 16 -12.33 -33.33 -43.86
CA SER A 16 -10.88 -33.31 -43.67
C SER A 16 -10.21 -31.97 -43.35
N ARG A 17 -9.48 -32.05 -42.22
CA ARG A 17 -8.18 -31.44 -41.91
C ARG A 17 -8.24 -30.13 -41.13
N THR A 18 -8.31 -30.22 -39.80
CA THR A 18 -7.14 -30.33 -38.91
C THR A 18 -6.35 -29.02 -38.84
N LEU A 19 -6.69 -28.23 -37.82
CA LEU A 19 -5.79 -27.52 -36.90
C LEU A 19 -4.56 -26.85 -37.51
N LEU A 20 -4.65 -25.54 -37.76
CA LEU A 20 -3.49 -24.66 -37.65
C LEU A 20 -3.65 -23.82 -36.38
N ALA A 21 -3.03 -24.28 -35.29
CA ALA A 21 -2.86 -23.51 -34.07
C ALA A 21 -1.76 -22.46 -34.31
N LEU A 22 -2.13 -21.18 -34.30
CA LEU A 22 -1.17 -20.08 -34.32
C LEU A 22 -0.68 -19.87 -32.88
N ALA A 23 0.50 -20.38 -32.55
CA ALA A 23 1.13 -20.15 -31.25
C ALA A 23 1.66 -18.71 -31.20
N VAL A 24 0.97 -17.84 -30.46
CA VAL A 24 1.47 -16.51 -30.12
C VAL A 24 2.49 -16.68 -28.99
N ALA A 25 3.77 -16.62 -29.33
CA ALA A 25 4.85 -16.55 -28.35
C ALA A 25 4.82 -15.15 -27.70
N ALA A 26 4.02 -15.00 -26.64
CA ALA A 26 4.08 -13.84 -25.78
C ALA A 26 5.38 -13.90 -24.96
N ALA A 27 6.43 -13.27 -25.47
CA ALA A 27 7.60 -12.91 -24.69
C ALA A 27 7.19 -11.77 -23.74
N LEU A 28 6.41 -12.11 -22.71
CA LEU A 28 6.22 -11.27 -21.55
C LEU A 28 7.56 -11.28 -20.82
N GLY A 29 8.38 -10.27 -21.11
CA GLY A 29 9.51 -9.92 -20.26
C GLY A 29 8.96 -9.73 -18.86
N GLY A 30 9.21 -10.72 -18.00
CA GLY A 30 8.78 -10.68 -16.62
C GLY A 30 9.47 -9.51 -15.94
N SER A 31 8.75 -8.41 -15.79
CA SER A 31 8.99 -7.53 -14.65
C SER A 31 8.71 -8.39 -13.42
N LEU A 32 9.77 -8.94 -12.84
CA LEU A 32 9.74 -9.53 -11.52
C LEU A 32 8.99 -8.55 -10.61
N PRO A 33 7.97 -8.97 -9.85
CA PRO A 33 7.40 -8.10 -8.83
C PRO A 33 8.53 -7.83 -7.84
N GLU A 34 9.13 -6.65 -7.93
CA GLU A 34 9.94 -6.13 -6.85
C GLU A 34 9.00 -6.06 -5.65
N SER A 35 9.19 -6.97 -4.70
CA SER A 35 8.48 -6.98 -3.44
C SER A 35 8.80 -5.67 -2.74
N ALA A 36 7.91 -4.69 -2.90
CA ALA A 36 7.92 -3.46 -2.15
C ALA A 36 7.59 -3.81 -0.70
N ASP A 37 8.61 -4.11 0.09
CA ASP A 37 8.48 -4.14 1.54
C ASP A 37 8.26 -2.67 1.96
N ALA A 38 7.05 -2.37 2.40
CA ALA A 38 6.70 -1.04 2.89
C ALA A 38 6.62 -1.11 4.41
N ALA A 39 7.40 -0.28 5.09
CA ALA A 39 7.25 -0.08 6.52
C ALA A 39 5.80 0.32 6.84
N GLY A 40 5.13 -0.53 7.61
CA GLY A 40 3.78 -0.29 8.09
C GLY A 40 3.79 0.51 9.39
N LEU A 41 2.74 1.31 9.59
CA LEU A 41 2.44 1.89 10.89
C LEU A 41 1.36 1.04 11.56
N GLY A 42 1.68 0.57 12.77
CA GLY A 42 0.79 -0.21 13.61
C GLY A 42 -0.04 0.69 14.54
N ARG A 43 -0.41 0.14 15.69
CA ARG A 43 -1.30 0.80 16.64
C ARG A 43 -0.61 1.98 17.34
N LEU A 44 -1.33 3.12 17.41
CA LEU A 44 -1.04 4.23 18.31
C LEU A 44 -1.55 3.92 19.72
N THR A 45 -0.69 4.04 20.72
CA THR A 45 -1.03 3.86 22.15
C THR A 45 -0.67 5.13 22.91
N VAL A 46 -1.65 5.72 23.59
CA VAL A 46 -1.46 6.91 24.44
C VAL A 46 -1.29 6.48 25.89
N GLN A 47 -0.22 6.95 26.53
CA GLN A 47 0.18 6.62 27.90
C GLN A 47 -0.01 7.78 28.89
N SER A 48 -0.42 8.95 28.41
CA SER A 48 -0.65 10.16 29.22
C SER A 48 -2.13 10.49 29.35
N ALA A 49 -2.52 11.05 30.51
CA ALA A 49 -3.86 11.60 30.71
C ALA A 49 -3.97 13.05 30.22
N LEU A 50 -5.21 13.56 30.10
CA LEU A 50 -5.47 14.98 29.82
C LEU A 50 -4.86 15.87 30.90
N GLY A 51 -4.30 17.01 30.49
CA GLY A 51 -3.60 17.94 31.37
C GLY A 51 -2.17 17.51 31.73
N GLN A 52 -1.66 16.45 31.10
CA GLN A 52 -0.26 16.04 31.22
C GLN A 52 0.47 16.21 29.89
N PRO A 53 1.81 16.31 29.91
CA PRO A 53 2.59 16.20 28.69
C PRO A 53 2.29 14.87 27.99
N LEU A 54 2.02 14.94 26.69
CA LEU A 54 1.71 13.79 25.85
C LEU A 54 2.83 12.78 25.92
N ARG A 55 2.46 11.52 26.07
CA ARG A 55 3.34 10.36 25.85
C ARG A 55 2.56 9.36 25.04
N ALA A 56 2.96 9.14 23.81
CA ALA A 56 2.35 8.17 22.93
C ALA A 56 3.40 7.36 22.18
N GLU A 57 3.01 6.19 21.71
CA GLU A 57 3.85 5.26 20.97
C GLU A 57 3.10 4.73 19.76
N VAL A 58 3.73 4.76 18.59
CA VAL A 58 3.25 4.12 17.37
C VAL A 58 4.17 2.96 17.03
N GLU A 59 3.63 1.75 16.94
CA GLU A 59 4.42 0.60 16.50
C GLU A 59 4.75 0.72 15.01
N VAL A 60 5.96 0.33 14.62
CA VAL A 60 6.36 0.22 13.21
C VAL A 60 6.43 -1.25 12.86
N THR A 61 5.60 -1.67 11.92
CA THR A 61 5.47 -3.05 11.44
C THR A 61 6.18 -3.19 10.09
N SER A 62 6.50 -4.43 9.70
CA SER A 62 7.14 -4.74 8.41
C SER A 62 8.36 -3.87 8.11
N LEU A 63 9.24 -3.69 9.11
CA LEU A 63 10.44 -2.89 8.96
C LEU A 63 11.58 -3.77 8.45
N GLY A 64 12.07 -3.50 7.24
CA GLY A 64 13.26 -4.15 6.70
C GLY A 64 14.49 -3.92 7.59
N ARG A 65 15.39 -4.91 7.66
CA ARG A 65 16.58 -4.88 8.52
C ARG A 65 17.48 -3.66 8.22
N ASP A 66 17.57 -3.28 6.95
CA ASP A 66 18.35 -2.12 6.48
C ASP A 66 17.57 -0.79 6.57
N GLU A 67 16.25 -0.81 6.44
CA GLU A 67 15.41 0.41 6.56
C GLU A 67 15.33 0.95 7.98
N ALA A 68 15.44 0.06 8.98
CA ALA A 68 15.44 0.47 10.37
C ALA A 68 16.51 1.52 10.67
N ALA A 69 17.67 1.41 10.01
CA ALA A 69 18.80 2.33 10.15
C ALA A 69 18.49 3.74 9.64
N SER A 70 17.76 3.85 8.53
CA SER A 70 17.42 5.10 7.84
C SER A 70 16.07 5.70 8.25
N LEU A 71 15.26 4.99 9.03
CA LEU A 71 13.94 5.44 9.46
C LEU A 71 14.02 6.78 10.21
N SER A 72 13.13 7.71 9.85
CA SER A 72 12.97 9.00 10.52
C SER A 72 11.50 9.31 10.71
N ALA A 73 11.14 9.83 11.88
CA ALA A 73 9.78 10.26 12.22
C ALA A 73 9.77 11.76 12.55
N ARG A 74 8.84 12.51 11.95
CA ARG A 74 8.70 13.96 12.12
C ARG A 74 7.23 14.35 11.99
N LEU A 75 6.86 15.48 12.57
CA LEU A 75 5.56 16.10 12.32
C LEU A 75 5.46 16.47 10.84
N ALA A 76 4.30 16.21 10.25
CA ALA A 76 4.02 16.64 8.89
C ALA A 76 4.01 18.18 8.78
N PRO A 77 4.38 18.74 7.62
CA PRO A 77 4.26 20.18 7.41
C PRO A 77 2.78 20.59 7.39
N VAL A 78 2.47 21.83 7.78
CA VAL A 78 1.09 22.34 7.88
C VAL A 78 0.31 22.21 6.57
N GLU A 79 1.00 22.28 5.44
CA GLU A 79 0.43 22.10 4.11
C GLU A 79 -0.15 20.69 3.92
N ALA A 80 0.48 19.66 4.48
CA ALA A 80 -0.02 18.29 4.43
C ALA A 80 -1.33 18.13 5.22
N PHE A 81 -1.45 18.79 6.38
CA PHE A 81 -2.71 18.85 7.14
C PHE A 81 -3.82 19.49 6.32
N ARG A 82 -3.53 20.63 5.66
CA ARG A 82 -4.50 21.30 4.77
C ARG A 82 -4.91 20.42 3.60
N GLN A 83 -3.98 19.68 3.00
CA GLN A 83 -4.27 18.74 1.92
C GLN A 83 -5.12 17.56 2.39
N ALA A 84 -4.97 17.13 3.64
CA ALA A 84 -5.81 16.12 4.27
C ALA A 84 -7.17 16.67 4.76
N GLY A 85 -7.44 17.97 4.63
CA GLY A 85 -8.64 18.62 5.16
C GLY A 85 -8.67 18.72 6.69
N LEU A 86 -7.51 18.60 7.33
CA LEU A 86 -7.34 18.66 8.78
C LEU A 86 -6.97 20.08 9.22
N GLU A 87 -7.49 20.50 10.38
CA GLU A 87 -7.06 21.74 11.02
C GLU A 87 -5.75 21.51 11.77
N PHE A 88 -4.76 22.37 11.52
CA PHE A 88 -3.47 22.27 12.20
C PHE A 88 -3.59 22.83 13.62
N ASN A 89 -3.37 21.97 14.61
CA ASN A 89 -3.40 22.37 16.00
C ASN A 89 -2.03 22.88 16.46
N ALA A 90 -1.98 24.08 17.05
CA ALA A 90 -0.74 24.67 17.54
C ALA A 90 -0.04 23.80 18.62
N ALA A 91 -0.79 22.99 19.37
CA ALA A 91 -0.26 22.06 20.35
C ALA A 91 0.68 21.00 19.74
N LEU A 92 0.54 20.71 18.45
CA LEU A 92 1.40 19.80 17.69
C LEU A 92 2.83 20.32 17.55
N THR A 93 3.02 21.64 17.57
CA THR A 93 4.32 22.29 17.36
C THR A 93 5.35 21.91 18.44
N GLY A 94 4.87 21.56 19.63
CA GLY A 94 5.72 21.12 20.75
C GLY A 94 6.04 19.63 20.77
N LEU A 95 5.61 18.87 19.75
CA LEU A 95 5.83 17.43 19.69
C LEU A 95 7.27 17.08 19.31
N ARG A 96 7.75 16.02 19.94
CA ARG A 96 9.05 15.42 19.70
C ARG A 96 8.89 13.96 19.40
N PHE A 97 9.60 13.52 18.37
CA PHE A 97 9.55 12.16 17.85
C PHE A 97 10.92 11.51 18.07
N ALA A 98 10.92 10.31 18.60
CA ALA A 98 12.11 9.49 18.77
C ALA A 98 11.79 8.06 18.33
N ILE A 99 12.72 7.42 17.63
CA ILE A 99 12.56 6.02 17.22
C ILE A 99 13.33 5.17 18.23
N ASP A 100 12.61 4.27 18.89
CA ASP A 100 13.17 3.24 19.77
C ASP A 100 13.20 1.90 19.04
N ARG A 101 14.38 1.28 18.98
CA ARG A 101 14.54 -0.03 18.35
C ARG A 101 14.60 -1.10 19.43
N ARG A 102 13.73 -2.09 19.31
CA ARG A 102 13.68 -3.21 20.24
C ARG A 102 14.55 -4.36 19.74
N PRO A 103 15.15 -5.15 20.65
CA PRO A 103 16.02 -6.27 20.28
C PRO A 103 15.29 -7.40 19.53
N ASN A 104 13.95 -7.41 19.56
CA ASN A 104 13.12 -8.35 18.80
C ASN A 104 12.98 -7.97 17.31
N GLY A 105 13.61 -6.89 16.86
CA GLY A 105 13.55 -6.40 15.47
C GLY A 105 12.40 -5.43 15.18
N SER A 106 11.51 -5.18 16.14
CA SER A 106 10.46 -4.15 16.01
C SER A 106 11.01 -2.77 16.33
N ALA A 107 10.36 -1.73 15.78
CA ALA A 107 10.62 -0.34 16.16
C ALA A 107 9.35 0.34 16.63
N VAL A 108 9.52 1.41 17.41
CA VAL A 108 8.43 2.22 17.95
C VAL A 108 8.77 3.68 17.77
N VAL A 109 7.83 4.45 17.24
CA VAL A 109 7.91 5.91 17.25
C VAL A 109 7.32 6.41 18.55
N ARG A 110 8.16 6.91 19.44
CA ARG A 110 7.76 7.58 20.68
C ARG A 110 7.51 9.05 20.41
N ILE A 111 6.33 9.51 20.79
CA ILE A 111 5.84 10.87 20.60
C ILE A 111 5.67 11.49 21.98
N THR A 112 6.31 12.63 22.21
CA THR A 112 6.25 13.34 23.49
C THR A 112 6.02 14.82 23.29
N SER A 113 5.21 15.47 24.13
CA SER A 113 5.14 16.94 24.19
C SER A 113 5.91 17.49 25.40
N SER A 114 6.33 18.75 25.30
CA SER A 114 6.88 19.49 26.46
C SER A 114 5.80 20.18 27.29
N GLN A 115 4.65 20.49 26.68
CA GLN A 115 3.52 21.18 27.31
C GLN A 115 2.35 20.21 27.54
N PRO A 116 1.54 20.43 28.59
CA PRO A 116 0.30 19.68 28.79
C PRO A 116 -0.64 19.73 27.58
N ILE A 117 -1.20 18.59 27.20
CA ILE A 117 -2.26 18.50 26.18
C ILE A 117 -3.60 18.31 26.89
N ASN A 118 -4.54 19.22 26.66
CA ASN A 118 -5.91 19.14 27.20
C ASN A 118 -6.94 18.67 26.18
N GLU A 119 -6.49 18.28 24.99
CA GLU A 119 -7.38 17.88 23.92
C GLU A 119 -7.67 16.38 23.98
N PRO A 120 -8.95 15.97 23.91
CA PRO A 120 -9.34 14.57 23.99
C PRO A 120 -8.84 13.75 22.80
N PHE A 121 -8.67 14.40 21.64
CA PHE A 121 -8.17 13.78 20.41
C PHE A 121 -7.26 14.76 19.68
N VAL A 122 -6.19 14.22 19.11
CA VAL A 122 -5.21 14.96 18.31
C VAL A 122 -4.97 14.14 17.06
N ASP A 123 -5.23 14.74 15.89
CA ASP A 123 -4.97 14.13 14.59
C ASP A 123 -3.50 14.38 14.18
N LEU A 124 -2.81 13.33 13.73
CA LEU A 124 -1.36 13.32 13.45
C LEU A 124 -1.04 12.78 12.06
#